data_AF-A0A847E6N7-F1
#
_entry.id   AF-A0A847E6N7-F1
#
_cell.length_a   1.000
_cell.length_b   1.000
_cell.length_c   1.000
_cell.angle_alpha   90.00
_cell.angle_beta   90.00
_cell.angle_gamma   90.00
#
_symmetry.space_group_name_H-M   'P 1'
#
loop_
_entity.id
_entity.type
_entity.pdbx_description
1 polymer ?
#
loop_
_entity_poly.entity_id
_entity_poly.type
_entity_poly.pdbx_seq_one_letter_code
_entity_poly.pdbx_strand_id
1 'polypeptide(L)'
;MSKWIYISVIMSAVAVLAAVIVIMVSRRRSRRLLRSLQKMLDLAIDEKFTEHTFDESELSAVETKMVRYLSSHAMTSEKLRLEKDKINSLISDISHQTKTPIANVLLYAELLRELEMPGDYKKCTEALSAQAVKLDFLISSLVKASRLEAGIITVRAQRGKVQELINAAVESIRPKADKKNIFIQVNSTDGMADYDPK
;
A
#
# COMPACT_ATOMS: atom_id res chain seq x y z
N MET A 1 59.52 -56.72 0.82
CA MET A 1 59.21 -55.35 0.36
C MET A 1 57.85 -55.21 -0.32
N SER A 2 57.45 -56.13 -1.21
CA SER A 2 56.17 -56.03 -1.94
C SER A 2 54.91 -55.95 -1.07
N LYS A 3 54.78 -56.73 0.02
CA LYS A 3 53.59 -56.74 0.89
C LYS A 3 53.28 -55.38 1.54
N TRP A 4 54.28 -54.63 1.96
CA TRP A 4 54.10 -53.30 2.57
C TRP A 4 53.62 -52.25 1.58
N ILE A 5 54.06 -52.35 0.31
CA ILE A 5 53.60 -51.48 -0.78
C ILE A 5 52.10 -51.73 -1.03
N TYR A 6 51.67 -52.99 -1.15
CA TYR A 6 50.25 -53.32 -1.33
C TYR A 6 49.36 -52.78 -0.20
N ILE A 7 49.79 -52.90 1.06
CA ILE A 7 49.04 -52.39 2.21
C ILE A 7 48.90 -50.86 2.16
N SER A 8 49.98 -50.15 1.82
CA SER A 8 49.95 -48.67 1.71
C SER A 8 49.04 -48.18 0.60
N VAL A 9 49.01 -48.88 -0.54
CA VAL A 9 48.12 -48.55 -1.67
C VAL A 9 46.66 -48.73 -1.28
N ILE A 10 46.32 -49.86 -0.65
CA ILE A 10 44.94 -50.12 -0.19
C ILE A 10 44.50 -49.06 0.83
N MET A 11 45.37 -48.70 1.77
CA MET A 11 45.05 -47.68 2.79
C MET A 11 44.80 -46.29 2.15
N SER A 12 45.62 -45.89 1.18
CA SER A 12 45.42 -44.64 0.45
C SER A 12 44.11 -44.65 -0.36
N ALA A 13 43.77 -45.78 -0.98
CA ALA A 13 42.54 -45.93 -1.73
C ALA A 13 41.30 -45.81 -0.82
N VAL A 14 41.33 -46.43 0.37
CA VAL A 14 40.26 -46.31 1.37
C VAL A 14 40.11 -44.88 1.87
N ALA A 15 41.22 -44.19 2.16
CA ALA A 15 41.20 -42.80 2.60
C ALA A 15 40.59 -41.86 1.54
N VAL A 16 40.95 -42.06 0.27
CA VAL A 16 40.37 -41.31 -0.86
C VAL A 16 38.87 -41.62 -0.99
N LEU A 17 38.47 -42.89 -0.91
CA LEU A 17 37.06 -43.29 -0.97
C LEU A 17 36.25 -42.64 0.17
N ALA A 18 36.76 -42.66 1.40
CA ALA A 18 36.12 -42.02 2.54
C ALA A 18 35.99 -40.49 2.34
N ALA A 19 37.05 -39.84 1.86
CA ALA A 19 37.02 -38.40 1.55
C ALA A 19 35.98 -38.08 0.46
N VAL A 20 35.90 -38.89 -0.60
CA VAL A 20 34.90 -38.75 -1.66
C VAL A 20 33.48 -38.91 -1.11
N ILE A 21 33.24 -39.90 -0.24
CA ILE A 21 31.93 -40.11 0.39
C ILE A 21 31.56 -38.90 1.26
N VAL A 22 32.47 -38.41 2.09
CA VAL A 22 32.24 -37.23 2.95
C VAL A 22 31.92 -35.99 2.11
N ILE A 23 32.69 -35.75 1.04
CA ILE A 23 32.46 -34.63 0.10
C ILE A 23 31.11 -34.80 -0.61
N MET A 24 30.73 -36.02 -0.99
CA MET A 24 29.47 -36.30 -1.66
C MET A 24 28.28 -36.07 -0.72
N VAL A 25 28.37 -36.52 0.53
CA VAL A 25 27.33 -36.32 1.55
C VAL A 25 27.20 -34.84 1.92
N SER A 26 28.32 -34.13 2.12
CA SER A 26 28.30 -32.70 2.44
C SER A 26 27.68 -31.89 1.29
N ARG A 27 28.09 -32.15 0.05
CA ARG A 27 27.49 -31.52 -1.14
C ARG A 27 26.00 -31.82 -1.27
N ARG A 28 25.58 -33.06 -1.03
CA ARG A 28 24.16 -33.44 -1.05
C ARG A 28 23.36 -32.73 0.04
N ARG A 29 23.91 -32.58 1.25
CA ARG A 29 23.27 -31.88 2.37
C ARG A 29 23.12 -30.39 2.08
N SER A 30 24.18 -29.72 1.63
CA SER A 30 24.13 -28.30 1.25
C SER A 30 23.11 -28.04 0.15
N ARG A 31 23.07 -28.89 -0.89
CA ARG A 31 22.06 -28.77 -1.96
C ARG A 31 20.63 -29.04 -1.48
N ARG A 32 20.43 -29.85 -0.44
CA ARG A 32 19.10 -30.05 0.16
C ARG A 32 18.64 -28.82 0.92
N LEU A 33 19.50 -28.28 1.80
CA LEU A 33 19.21 -27.08 2.57
C LEU A 33 18.89 -25.89 1.66
N LEU A 34 19.72 -25.63 0.64
CA LEU A 34 19.48 -24.52 -0.30
C LEU A 34 18.14 -24.67 -1.04
N ARG A 35 17.77 -25.88 -1.47
CA ARG A 35 16.48 -26.13 -2.12
C ARG A 35 15.31 -25.94 -1.17
N SER A 36 15.46 -26.34 0.09
CA SER A 36 14.42 -26.16 1.11
C SER A 36 14.20 -24.69 1.44
N LEU A 37 15.29 -23.93 1.68
CA LEU A 37 15.22 -22.48 1.92
C LEU A 37 14.64 -21.73 0.71
N GLN A 38 15.02 -22.12 -0.50
CA GLN A 38 14.45 -21.54 -1.72
C GLN A 38 12.94 -21.79 -1.78
N LYS A 39 12.48 -23.02 -1.51
CA LYS A 39 11.04 -23.33 -1.48
C LYS A 39 10.29 -22.52 -0.42
N MET A 40 10.88 -22.33 0.77
CA MET A 40 10.30 -21.48 1.82
C MET A 40 10.19 -20.03 1.37
N LEU A 41 11.22 -19.51 0.70
CA LEU A 41 11.21 -18.16 0.12
C LEU A 41 10.18 -18.02 -0.99
N ASP A 42 10.09 -18.97 -1.91
CA ASP A 42 9.11 -18.96 -3.00
C ASP A 42 7.68 -18.95 -2.43
N LEU A 43 7.40 -19.78 -1.40
CA LEU A 43 6.12 -19.77 -0.70
C LEU A 43 5.85 -18.45 0.03
N ALA A 44 6.87 -17.81 0.59
CA ALA A 44 6.73 -16.52 1.26
C ALA A 44 6.50 -15.36 0.28
N ILE A 45 7.17 -15.37 -0.87
CA ILE A 45 6.96 -14.39 -1.95
C ILE A 45 5.55 -14.50 -2.52
N ASP A 46 5.04 -15.72 -2.64
CA ASP A 46 3.67 -16.00 -3.08
C ASP A 46 2.61 -15.72 -2.01
N GLU A 47 3.00 -15.22 -0.82
CA GLU A 47 2.13 -15.02 0.36
C GLU A 47 1.41 -16.30 0.84
N LYS A 48 1.93 -17.48 0.46
CA LYS A 48 1.37 -18.82 0.81
C LYS A 48 2.12 -19.51 1.93
N PHE A 49 3.10 -18.84 2.54
CA PHE A 49 3.89 -19.42 3.62
C PHE A 49 3.01 -19.66 4.86
N THR A 50 2.96 -20.90 5.34
CA THR A 50 2.25 -21.27 6.56
C THR A 50 3.13 -22.19 7.40
N GLU A 51 3.12 -21.98 8.72
CA GLU A 51 3.97 -22.72 9.67
C GLU A 51 3.79 -24.25 9.57
N HIS A 52 2.57 -24.71 9.24
CA HIS A 52 2.24 -26.13 9.12
C HIS A 52 2.73 -26.82 7.84
N THR A 53 3.35 -26.10 6.90
CA THR A 53 3.81 -26.72 5.63
C THR A 53 5.10 -27.52 5.76
N PHE A 54 5.78 -27.45 6.91
CA PHE A 54 7.06 -28.12 7.13
C PHE A 54 7.05 -28.90 8.44
N ASP A 55 7.49 -30.16 8.37
CA ASP A 55 7.64 -31.04 9.52
C ASP A 55 8.92 -30.67 10.30
N GLU A 56 8.77 -30.13 11.51
CA GLU A 56 9.89 -29.70 12.36
C GLU A 56 10.88 -30.82 12.70
N SER A 57 10.45 -32.09 12.64
CA SER A 57 11.28 -33.24 13.04
C SER A 57 12.48 -33.50 12.12
N GLU A 58 12.42 -33.02 10.86
CA GLU A 58 13.49 -33.19 9.86
C GLU A 58 14.28 -31.91 9.54
N LEU A 59 13.92 -30.77 10.12
CA LEU A 59 14.54 -29.49 9.80
C LEU A 59 15.93 -29.35 10.43
N SER A 60 16.86 -28.81 9.66
CA SER A 60 18.09 -28.26 10.22
C SER A 60 17.80 -27.03 11.07
N ALA A 61 18.63 -26.75 12.08
CA ALA A 61 18.54 -25.54 12.90
C ALA A 61 18.44 -24.23 12.09
N VAL A 62 18.99 -24.19 10.86
CA VAL A 62 18.86 -23.04 9.95
C VAL A 62 17.46 -22.94 9.36
N GLU A 63 16.87 -24.06 8.96
CA GLU A 63 15.51 -24.11 8.43
C GLU A 63 14.49 -23.74 9.51
N THR A 64 14.63 -24.25 10.73
CA THR A 64 13.77 -23.86 11.88
C THR A 64 13.81 -22.35 12.12
N LYS A 65 15.00 -21.74 12.09
CA LYS A 65 15.14 -20.28 12.21
C LYS A 65 14.46 -19.54 11.06
N MET A 66 14.57 -20.06 9.83
CA MET A 66 13.94 -19.46 8.66
C MET A 66 12.41 -19.53 8.76
N VAL A 67 11.85 -20.68 9.15
CA VAL A 67 10.41 -20.85 9.38
C VAL A 67 9.92 -19.83 10.41
N ARG A 68 10.57 -19.77 11.57
CA ARG A 68 10.19 -18.81 12.63
C ARG A 68 10.27 -17.36 12.15
N TYR A 69 11.31 -17.01 11.38
CA TYR A 69 11.47 -15.67 10.82
C TYR A 69 10.35 -15.34 9.84
N LEU A 70 10.07 -16.22 8.87
CA LEU A 70 9.02 -16.05 7.87
C LEU A 70 7.62 -16.02 8.51
N SER A 71 7.32 -16.90 9.47
CA SER A 71 6.06 -16.88 10.23
C SER A 71 5.89 -15.56 10.97
N SER A 72 6.92 -15.10 11.69
CA SER A 72 6.88 -13.82 12.41
C SER A 72 6.68 -12.63 11.46
N HIS A 73 7.32 -12.66 10.30
CA HIS A 73 7.15 -11.63 9.27
C HIS A 73 5.74 -11.65 8.66
N ALA A 74 5.21 -12.83 8.33
CA ALA A 74 3.86 -12.98 7.81
C ALA A 74 2.82 -12.46 8.82
N MET A 75 2.93 -12.84 10.10
CA MET A 75 2.04 -12.33 11.14
C MET A 75 2.15 -10.81 11.33
N THR A 76 3.36 -10.26 11.25
CA THR A 76 3.59 -8.82 11.39
C THR A 76 3.01 -8.07 10.19
N SER A 77 3.21 -8.59 8.97
CA SER A 77 2.63 -8.04 7.73
C SER A 77 1.11 -8.03 7.81
N GLU A 78 0.49 -9.14 8.22
CA GLU A 78 -0.96 -9.23 8.36
C GLU A 78 -1.48 -8.27 9.44
N LYS A 79 -0.78 -8.16 10.57
CA LYS A 79 -1.13 -7.19 11.61
C LYS A 79 -1.07 -5.75 11.08
N LEU A 80 -0.01 -5.39 10.35
CA LEU A 80 0.12 -4.07 9.73
C LEU A 80 -1.00 -3.80 8.72
N ARG A 81 -1.39 -4.81 7.93
CA ARG A 81 -2.52 -4.73 7.00
C ARG A 81 -3.83 -4.44 7.74
N LEU A 82 -4.12 -5.19 8.79
CA LEU A 82 -5.32 -5.00 9.62
C LEU A 82 -5.32 -3.64 10.35
N GLU A 83 -4.18 -3.19 10.85
CA GLU A 83 -4.05 -1.86 11.47
C GLU A 83 -4.32 -0.75 10.44
N LYS A 84 -3.78 -0.89 9.22
CA LYS A 84 -4.04 0.04 8.12
C LYS A 84 -5.51 0.08 7.73
N ASP A 85 -6.16 -1.08 7.59
CA ASP A 85 -7.59 -1.17 7.28
C ASP A 85 -8.46 -0.54 8.38
N LYS A 86 -8.08 -0.76 9.65
CA LYS A 86 -8.76 -0.12 10.79
C LYS A 86 -8.62 1.40 10.75
N ILE A 87 -7.43 1.93 10.48
CA ILE A 87 -7.20 3.38 10.33
C ILE A 87 -8.07 3.94 9.22
N ASN A 88 -8.13 3.28 8.06
CA ASN A 88 -8.95 3.71 6.93
C ASN A 88 -10.45 3.74 7.27
N SER A 89 -10.94 2.73 7.98
CA SER A 89 -12.34 2.70 8.46
C SER A 89 -12.61 3.86 9.42
N LEU A 90 -11.73 4.09 10.40
CA LEU A 90 -11.88 5.18 11.36
C LEU A 90 -11.90 6.55 10.68
N ILE A 91 -11.02 6.78 9.69
CA ILE A 91 -11.00 8.03 8.92
C ILE A 91 -12.32 8.22 8.16
N SER A 92 -12.84 7.16 7.55
CA SER A 92 -14.13 7.19 6.85
C SER A 92 -15.28 7.53 7.81
N ASP A 93 -15.32 6.90 8.98
CA ASP A 93 -16.36 7.14 9.99
C ASP A 93 -16.30 8.57 10.53
N ILE A 94 -15.11 9.06 10.89
CA ILE A 94 -14.89 10.46 11.33
C ILE A 94 -15.40 11.42 10.27
N SER A 95 -15.12 11.18 8.99
CA SER A 95 -15.59 12.07 7.92
C SER A 95 -17.12 12.11 7.82
N HIS A 96 -17.78 10.94 7.89
CA HIS A 96 -19.24 10.88 7.88
C HIS A 96 -19.84 11.61 9.09
N GLN A 97 -19.27 11.41 10.28
CA GLN A 97 -19.73 12.07 11.50
C GLN A 97 -19.44 13.58 11.53
N THR A 98 -18.40 14.03 10.82
CA THR A 98 -18.01 15.45 10.78
C THR A 98 -18.78 16.27 9.75
N LYS A 99 -19.31 15.65 8.68
CA LYS A 99 -20.09 16.35 7.65
C LYS A 99 -21.28 17.12 8.22
N THR A 100 -22.06 16.47 9.08
CA THR A 100 -23.27 17.06 9.67
C THR A 100 -22.98 18.30 10.53
N PRO A 101 -22.06 18.26 11.53
CA PRO A 101 -21.76 19.44 12.33
C PRO A 101 -21.13 20.57 11.50
N ILE A 102 -20.29 20.27 10.49
CA ILE A 102 -19.77 21.29 9.58
C ILE A 102 -20.89 21.95 8.77
N ALA A 103 -21.82 21.15 8.22
CA ALA A 103 -22.97 21.67 7.49
C ALA A 103 -23.83 22.58 8.38
N ASN A 104 -24.04 22.20 9.64
CA ASN A 104 -24.77 23.04 10.60
C ASN A 104 -24.03 24.35 10.90
N VAL A 105 -22.71 24.33 11.08
CA VAL A 105 -21.92 25.56 11.29
C VAL A 105 -22.01 26.48 10.06
N LEU A 106 -21.95 25.92 8.85
CA LEU A 106 -22.12 26.68 7.62
C LEU A 106 -23.53 27.29 7.53
N LEU A 107 -24.58 26.51 7.81
CA LEU A 107 -25.95 26.98 7.85
C LEU A 107 -26.14 28.12 8.85
N TYR A 108 -25.64 27.97 10.08
CA TYR A 108 -25.74 29.02 11.09
C TYR A 108 -24.97 30.28 10.68
N ALA A 109 -23.80 30.12 10.06
CA ALA A 109 -23.06 31.26 9.53
C ALA A 109 -23.81 31.94 8.37
N GLU A 110 -24.54 31.19 7.55
CA GLU A 110 -25.40 31.73 6.49
C GLU A 110 -26.59 32.51 7.08
N LEU A 111 -27.31 31.94 8.05
CA LEU A 111 -28.41 32.61 8.76
C LEU A 111 -27.95 33.88 9.47
N LEU A 112 -26.79 33.85 10.13
CA LEU A 112 -26.20 35.04 10.75
C LEU A 112 -25.84 36.12 9.74
N ARG A 113 -25.56 35.75 8.48
CA ARG A 113 -25.20 36.67 7.41
C ARG A 113 -26.42 37.41 6.85
N GLU A 114 -27.62 36.86 7.02
CA GLU A 114 -28.90 37.50 6.63
C GLU A 114 -29.38 38.54 7.65
N LEU A 115 -28.87 38.50 8.89
CA LEU A 115 -29.21 39.48 9.93
C LEU A 115 -28.45 40.80 9.73
N GLU A 116 -29.13 41.92 9.95
CA GLU A 116 -28.46 43.22 10.06
C GLU A 116 -27.65 43.29 11.36
N MET A 117 -26.38 42.92 11.27
CA MET A 117 -25.46 42.92 12.41
C MET A 117 -24.43 44.06 12.32
N PRO A 118 -23.94 44.57 13.48
CA PRO A 118 -22.82 45.50 13.51
C PRO A 118 -21.57 44.91 12.83
N GLY A 119 -20.73 45.77 12.25
CA GLY A 119 -19.63 45.36 11.36
C GLY A 119 -18.66 44.32 11.93
N ASP A 120 -18.40 44.34 13.24
CA ASP A 120 -17.50 43.39 13.89
C ASP A 120 -18.08 41.97 13.93
N TYR A 121 -19.40 41.82 14.13
CA TYR A 121 -20.08 40.52 14.10
C TYR A 121 -20.11 39.93 12.69
N LYS A 122 -20.28 40.77 11.66
CA LYS A 122 -20.23 40.33 10.25
C LYS A 122 -18.87 39.73 9.89
N LYS A 123 -17.77 40.37 10.30
CA LYS A 123 -16.40 39.85 10.11
C LYS A 123 -16.20 38.52 10.83
N CYS A 124 -16.71 38.38 12.06
CA CYS A 124 -16.66 37.13 12.82
C CYS A 124 -17.43 36.00 12.11
N THR A 125 -18.62 36.27 11.58
CA THR A 125 -19.43 35.29 10.84
C THR A 125 -18.76 34.86 9.52
N GLU A 126 -18.14 35.80 8.79
CA GLU A 126 -17.34 35.48 7.60
C GLU A 126 -16.13 34.61 7.94
N ALA A 127 -15.41 34.93 9.02
CA ALA A 127 -14.29 34.13 9.50
C ALA A 127 -14.72 32.71 9.92
N LEU A 128 -15.86 32.58 10.61
CA LEU A 128 -16.42 31.30 11.02
C LEU A 128 -16.79 30.43 9.80
N SER A 129 -17.48 31.01 8.84
CA SER A 129 -17.84 30.34 7.58
C SER A 129 -16.59 29.88 6.82
N ALA A 130 -15.57 30.74 6.70
CA ALA A 130 -14.32 30.40 6.04
C ALA A 130 -13.60 29.23 6.75
N GLN A 131 -13.61 29.20 8.08
CA GLN A 131 -13.00 28.13 8.85
C GLN A 131 -13.76 26.80 8.72
N ALA A 132 -15.10 26.83 8.67
CA ALA A 132 -15.91 25.64 8.43
C ALA A 132 -15.69 25.06 7.02
N VAL A 133 -15.61 25.91 5.99
CA VAL A 133 -15.25 25.48 4.62
C VAL A 133 -13.85 24.87 4.60
N LYS A 134 -12.89 25.46 5.31
CA LYS A 134 -11.53 24.94 5.40
C LYS A 134 -11.50 23.56 6.08
N LEU A 135 -12.27 23.36 7.14
CA LEU A 135 -12.39 22.06 7.80
C LEU A 135 -13.01 21.00 6.87
N ASP A 136 -14.06 21.34 6.12
CA ASP A 136 -14.68 20.43 5.15
C ASP A 136 -13.66 19.96 4.10
N PHE A 137 -12.88 20.90 3.57
CA PHE A 137 -11.82 20.62 2.62
C PHE A 137 -10.73 19.70 3.19
N LEU A 138 -10.27 19.96 4.42
CA LEU A 138 -9.21 19.17 5.06
C LEU A 138 -9.69 17.73 5.35
N ILE A 139 -10.90 17.57 5.89
CA ILE A 139 -11.48 16.25 6.14
C ILE A 139 -11.69 15.47 4.84
N SER A 140 -12.27 16.12 3.83
CA SER A 140 -12.46 15.51 2.51
C SER A 140 -11.13 15.09 1.86
N SER A 141 -10.08 15.90 2.02
CA SER A 141 -8.74 15.60 1.51
C SER A 141 -8.10 14.43 2.26
N LEU A 142 -8.25 14.38 3.58
CA LEU A 142 -7.75 13.28 4.42
C LEU A 142 -8.38 11.93 4.02
N VAL A 143 -9.70 11.90 3.80
CA VAL A 143 -10.39 10.68 3.34
C VAL A 143 -9.90 10.23 1.98
N LYS A 144 -9.74 11.16 1.03
CA LYS A 144 -9.23 10.83 -0.31
C LYS A 144 -7.82 10.27 -0.23
N ALA A 145 -6.93 10.87 0.56
CA ALA A 145 -5.58 10.38 0.77
C ALA A 145 -5.57 8.97 1.40
N SER A 146 -6.37 8.75 2.46
CA SER A 146 -6.50 7.44 3.10
C SER A 146 -7.02 6.37 2.13
N ARG A 147 -8.06 6.66 1.34
CA ARG A 147 -8.58 5.72 0.33
C ARG A 147 -7.57 5.43 -0.78
N LEU A 148 -6.75 6.42 -1.16
CA LEU A 148 -5.68 6.25 -2.13
C LEU A 148 -4.60 5.31 -1.58
N GLU A 149 -4.13 5.54 -0.35
CA GLU A 149 -3.14 4.68 0.30
C GLU A 149 -3.66 3.25 0.50
N ALA A 150 -4.95 3.09 0.74
CA ALA A 150 -5.61 1.79 0.85
C ALA A 150 -5.74 1.03 -0.48
N GLY A 151 -5.45 1.68 -1.62
CA GLY A 151 -5.69 1.09 -2.95
C GLY A 151 -7.17 0.92 -3.29
N ILE A 152 -8.09 1.55 -2.54
CA ILE A 152 -9.54 1.48 -2.77
C ILE A 152 -9.93 2.34 -3.98
N ILE A 153 -9.19 3.43 -4.24
CA ILE A 153 -9.40 4.26 -5.42
C ILE A 153 -8.90 3.50 -6.66
N THR A 154 -9.83 2.95 -7.42
CA THR A 154 -9.55 2.31 -8.71
C THR A 154 -9.81 3.30 -9.84
N VAL A 155 -8.75 3.74 -10.52
CA VAL A 155 -8.84 4.60 -11.70
C VAL A 155 -9.27 3.75 -12.88
N ARG A 156 -10.42 4.07 -13.48
CA ARG A 156 -10.93 3.39 -14.68
C ARG A 156 -10.62 4.24 -15.91
N ALA A 157 -9.35 4.20 -16.31
CA ALA A 157 -8.91 4.90 -17.50
C ALA A 157 -9.63 4.35 -18.74
N GLN A 158 -10.28 5.24 -19.47
CA GLN A 158 -10.90 4.96 -20.76
C GLN A 158 -10.36 5.93 -21.81
N ARG A 159 -10.20 5.42 -23.03
CA ARG A 159 -9.79 6.21 -24.18
C ARG A 159 -10.90 7.20 -24.53
N GLY A 160 -10.62 8.49 -24.45
CA GLY A 160 -11.60 9.54 -24.77
C GLY A 160 -10.96 10.75 -25.45
N LYS A 161 -11.81 11.67 -25.94
CA LYS A 161 -11.36 12.94 -26.53
C LYS A 161 -10.93 13.89 -25.42
N VAL A 162 -9.73 14.43 -25.53
CA VAL A 162 -9.20 15.41 -24.59
C VAL A 162 -10.08 16.66 -24.54
N GLN A 163 -10.71 17.04 -25.65
CA GLN A 163 -11.66 18.16 -25.69
C GLN A 163 -12.84 17.99 -24.73
N GLU A 164 -13.39 16.77 -24.60
CA GLU A 164 -14.52 16.50 -23.72
C GLU A 164 -14.12 16.65 -22.24
N LEU A 165 -12.92 16.17 -21.89
CA LEU A 165 -12.34 16.34 -20.57
C LEU A 165 -12.12 17.83 -20.22
N ILE A 166 -11.55 18.60 -21.15
CA ILE A 166 -11.32 20.04 -20.96
C ILE A 166 -12.66 20.78 -20.78
N ASN A 167 -13.65 20.48 -21.62
CA ASN A 167 -14.97 21.11 -21.52
C ASN A 167 -15.63 20.84 -20.17
N ALA A 168 -15.63 19.59 -19.71
CA ALA A 168 -16.18 19.23 -18.40
C ALA A 168 -15.47 19.96 -17.23
N ALA A 169 -14.14 20.06 -17.29
CA ALA A 169 -13.36 20.78 -16.29
C ALA A 169 -13.71 22.27 -16.26
N VAL A 170 -13.83 22.89 -17.43
CA VAL A 170 -14.18 24.32 -17.58
C VAL A 170 -15.60 24.59 -17.10
N GLU A 171 -16.56 23.74 -17.44
CA GLU A 171 -17.93 23.84 -16.94
C GLU A 171 -18.00 23.77 -15.41
N SER A 172 -17.20 22.90 -14.78
CA SER A 172 -17.18 22.76 -13.31
C SER A 172 -16.69 24.03 -12.57
N ILE A 173 -15.80 24.81 -13.19
CA ILE A 173 -15.18 25.99 -12.57
C ILE A 173 -15.84 27.31 -12.99
N ARG A 174 -16.59 27.31 -14.10
CA ARG A 174 -17.23 28.50 -14.68
C ARG A 174 -17.98 29.36 -13.66
N PRO A 175 -18.83 28.81 -12.75
CA PRO A 175 -19.54 29.63 -11.77
C PRO A 175 -18.62 30.40 -10.81
N LYS A 176 -17.45 29.83 -10.49
CA LYS A 176 -16.45 30.48 -9.62
C LYS A 176 -15.63 31.52 -10.39
N ALA A 177 -15.35 31.28 -11.66
CA ALA A 177 -14.64 32.20 -12.53
C ALA A 177 -15.49 33.46 -12.81
N ASP A 178 -16.77 33.28 -13.11
CA ASP A 178 -17.73 34.37 -13.36
C ASP A 178 -17.89 35.27 -12.13
N LYS A 179 -18.02 34.69 -10.93
CA LYS A 179 -18.05 35.43 -9.66
C LYS A 179 -16.81 36.29 -9.42
N LYS A 180 -15.68 35.96 -10.06
CA LYS A 180 -14.41 36.68 -9.94
C LYS A 180 -14.04 37.48 -11.20
N ASN A 181 -14.94 37.57 -12.18
CA ASN A 181 -14.67 38.17 -13.50
C ASN A 181 -13.40 37.62 -14.19
N ILE A 182 -13.16 36.31 -14.07
CA ILE A 182 -12.02 35.63 -14.71
C ILE A 182 -12.50 35.05 -16.05
N PHE A 183 -11.88 35.49 -17.14
CA PHE A 183 -12.13 34.94 -18.48
C PHE A 183 -11.31 33.65 -18.70
N ILE A 184 -11.98 32.57 -19.10
CA ILE A 184 -11.34 31.29 -19.42
C ILE A 184 -11.38 31.10 -20.93
N GLN A 185 -10.20 31.04 -21.55
CA GLN A 185 -10.05 30.72 -22.97
C GLN A 185 -9.65 29.26 -23.14
N VAL A 186 -10.37 28.54 -24.00
CA VAL A 186 -10.10 27.14 -24.35
C VAL A 186 -9.75 27.08 -25.83
N ASN A 187 -8.58 26.51 -26.14
CA ASN A 187 -8.22 26.20 -27.52
C ASN A 187 -8.70 24.80 -27.88
N SER A 188 -9.28 24.65 -29.07
CA SER A 188 -9.74 23.35 -29.56
C SER A 188 -8.58 22.38 -29.75
N THR A 189 -8.79 21.12 -29.39
CA THR A 189 -7.82 20.03 -29.58
C THR A 189 -8.52 18.74 -29.99
N ASP A 190 -7.91 18.00 -30.90
CA ASP A 190 -8.40 16.70 -31.39
C ASP A 190 -7.66 15.52 -30.73
N GLY A 191 -6.92 15.79 -29.66
CA GLY A 191 -6.13 14.79 -28.94
C GLY A 191 -7.00 13.70 -28.30
N MET A 192 -6.44 12.49 -28.23
CA MET A 192 -7.02 11.34 -27.52
C MET A 192 -6.11 10.95 -26.36
N ALA A 193 -6.69 10.71 -25.19
CA ALA A 193 -5.95 10.27 -24.01
C ALA A 193 -6.75 9.21 -23.24
N ASP A 194 -6.05 8.39 -22.46
CA ASP A 194 -6.67 7.50 -21.49
C ASP A 194 -6.85 8.26 -20.18
N TYR A 195 -8.09 8.50 -19.76
CA TYR A 195 -8.41 9.21 -18.53
C TYR A 195 -9.65 8.60 -17.85
N ASP A 196 -9.79 8.81 -16.54
CA ASP A 196 -11.00 8.45 -15.82
C ASP A 196 -12.00 9.61 -15.92
N PRO A 197 -13.20 9.41 -16.49
CA PRO A 197 -14.24 10.45 -16.61
C PRO A 197 -14.95 10.75 -15.28
N LYS A 198 -14.70 9.98 -14.21
CA LYS A 198 -15.34 10.14 -12.88
C LYS A 198 -14.50 10.92 -11.88
#